data_AF-A0A4P5VUE2-F1
#
_entry.id   AF-A0A4P5VUE2-F1
#
_cell.length_a   1.000
_cell.length_b   1.000
_cell.length_c   1.000
_cell.angle_alpha   90.00
_cell.angle_beta   90.00
_cell.angle_gamma   90.00
#
_symmetry.space_group_name_H-M   'P 1'
#
loop_
_entity.id
_entity.type
_entity.pdbx_description
1 polymer ?
#
loop_
_entity_poly.entity_id
_entity_poly.type
_entity_poly.pdbx_seq_one_letter_code
_entity_poly.pdbx_strand_id
1 'polypeptide(L)'
;MTLADEFDRHLRPGTVSVSGGGAQGGGASASADILDVDRLGVSLRGLRVTVPGRTLREAVGALPEAVGRALGEPLVVTEVAPVLGGAVLRSPVDRQDREFYEVRTDGEGASVERWRVGEEGRERVPFTLTRKDLGRVVKGLGAGGG
;
A
#
# COMPACT_ATOMS: atom_id res chain seq x y z
N MET A 1 18.91 -4.56 6.68
CA MET A 1 17.62 -4.83 7.36
C MET A 1 16.53 -4.18 6.52
N THR A 2 15.43 -4.88 6.19
CA THR A 2 14.40 -4.34 5.29
C THR A 2 13.28 -3.63 6.05
N LEU A 3 12.58 -2.69 5.39
CA LEU A 3 11.39 -2.03 5.95
C LEU A 3 10.33 -3.02 6.45
N ALA A 4 10.15 -4.14 5.75
CA ALA A 4 9.21 -5.19 6.16
C ALA A 4 9.62 -5.85 7.49
N ASP A 5 10.92 -6.08 7.72
CA ASP A 5 11.43 -6.69 8.97
C ASP A 5 11.35 -5.72 10.16
N GLU A 6 11.38 -4.42 9.89
CA GLU A 6 11.20 -3.38 10.90
C GLU A 6 9.71 -3.19 11.23
N PHE A 7 8.84 -3.24 10.21
CA PHE A 7 7.40 -3.16 10.37
C PHE A 7 6.85 -4.30 11.22
N ASP A 8 7.28 -5.54 10.96
CA ASP A 8 6.84 -6.74 11.69
C ASP A 8 7.14 -6.66 13.20
N ARG A 9 8.26 -6.05 13.58
CA ARG A 9 8.65 -5.87 14.99
C ARG A 9 7.82 -4.83 15.75
N HIS A 10 7.18 -3.91 15.02
CA HIS A 10 6.48 -2.77 15.61
C HIS A 10 4.96 -2.89 15.52
N LEU A 11 4.43 -4.03 15.03
CA LEU A 11 3.00 -4.29 14.89
C LEU A 11 2.28 -4.15 16.23
N ARG A 12 1.48 -3.08 16.34
CA ARG A 12 0.59 -2.79 17.46
C ARG A 12 -0.56 -1.90 16.97
N PRO A 13 -1.74 -1.96 17.60
CA PRO A 13 -2.82 -1.03 17.27
C PRO A 13 -2.36 0.44 17.34
N GLY A 14 -2.87 1.26 16.43
CA GLY A 14 -2.48 2.65 16.22
C GLY A 14 -1.66 2.87 14.95
N THR A 15 -1.19 4.10 14.76
CA THR A 15 -0.31 4.44 13.64
C THR A 15 1.10 3.98 13.93
N VAL A 16 1.64 3.10 13.09
CA VAL A 16 3.01 2.60 13.17
C VAL A 16 3.80 3.12 11.98
N SER A 17 4.88 3.85 12.27
CA SER A 17 5.83 4.34 11.28
C SER A 17 7.21 3.73 11.51
N VAL A 18 7.84 3.26 10.45
CA VAL A 18 9.22 2.72 10.45
C VAL A 18 10.02 3.33 9.31
N SER A 19 11.33 3.44 9.49
CA SER A 19 12.22 4.12 8.54
C SER A 19 13.42 3.23 8.23
N GLY A 20 13.55 2.86 6.95
CA GLY A 20 14.65 2.03 6.47
C GLY A 20 15.83 2.90 6.05
N GLY A 21 16.95 2.78 6.76
CA GLY A 21 18.21 3.43 6.40
C GLY A 21 18.97 2.68 5.31
N GLY A 22 19.04 3.26 4.11
CA GLY A 22 20.13 2.99 3.17
C GLY A 22 21.39 3.75 3.58
N ALA A 23 22.58 3.25 3.23
CA ALA A 23 23.88 3.81 3.63
C ALA A 23 24.16 5.26 3.16
N GLN A 24 23.21 5.93 2.49
CA GLN A 24 23.36 7.26 1.89
C GLN A 24 22.19 8.22 2.21
N GLY A 25 21.53 8.09 3.36
CA GLY A 25 20.75 9.18 3.98
C GLY A 25 19.36 9.50 3.37
N GLY A 26 18.99 8.96 2.21
CA GLY A 26 17.63 9.03 1.66
C GLY A 26 16.86 7.74 1.96
N GLY A 27 16.36 7.57 3.18
CA GLY A 27 15.70 6.34 3.62
C GLY A 27 14.24 6.25 3.16
N ALA A 28 13.84 5.09 2.64
CA ALA A 28 12.42 4.79 2.44
C ALA A 28 11.74 4.64 3.81
N SER A 29 10.47 5.00 3.93
CA SER A 29 9.69 4.84 5.17
C SER A 29 8.37 4.16 4.89
N ALA A 30 7.80 3.50 5.90
CA ALA A 30 6.49 2.88 5.82
C ALA A 30 5.65 3.31 7.04
N SER A 31 4.40 3.68 6.80
CA SER A 31 3.42 4.05 7.83
C SER A 31 2.13 3.28 7.59
N ALA A 32 1.56 2.67 8.63
CA ALA A 32 0.24 2.07 8.54
C ALA A 32 -0.62 2.37 9.76
N ASP A 33 -1.92 2.48 9.51
CA ASP A 33 -2.95 2.64 10.53
C ASP A 33 -3.50 1.26 10.89
N ILE A 34 -2.95 0.68 11.96
CA ILE A 34 -3.27 -0.67 12.44
C ILE A 34 -4.46 -0.59 13.39
N LEU A 35 -5.49 -1.39 13.14
CA LEU A 35 -6.64 -1.52 14.03
C LEU A 35 -6.45 -2.62 15.05
N ASP A 36 -5.96 -3.77 14.60
CA ASP A 36 -5.75 -4.94 15.43
C ASP A 36 -4.63 -5.83 14.88
N VAL A 37 -4.01 -6.59 15.78
CA VAL A 37 -2.97 -7.57 15.45
C VAL A 37 -3.28 -8.84 16.21
N ASP A 38 -3.60 -9.90 15.48
CA ASP A 38 -3.92 -11.20 16.05
C ASP A 38 -3.03 -12.31 15.46
N ARG A 39 -3.45 -13.56 15.66
CA ARG A 39 -2.75 -14.74 15.11
C ARG A 39 -3.02 -14.96 13.62
N LEU A 40 -4.12 -14.40 13.09
CA LEU A 40 -4.55 -14.54 11.71
C LEU A 40 -3.91 -13.47 10.81
N GLY A 41 -3.65 -12.28 11.34
CA GLY A 41 -3.04 -11.21 10.58
C GLY A 41 -3.00 -9.85 11.28
N VAL A 42 -2.93 -8.83 10.44
CA VAL A 42 -2.91 -7.42 10.82
C VAL A 42 -4.08 -6.75 10.12
N SER A 43 -5.00 -6.21 10.91
CA SER A 43 -6.12 -5.42 10.39
C SER A 43 -5.69 -3.97 10.25
N LEU A 44 -5.92 -3.38 9.08
CA LEU A 44 -5.39 -2.09 8.66
C LEU A 44 -6.52 -1.21 8.12
N ARG A 45 -6.45 0.11 8.33
CA ARG A 45 -7.23 1.09 7.57
C ARG A 45 -6.52 1.55 6.30
N GLY A 46 -5.19 1.60 6.35
CA GLY A 46 -4.36 2.06 5.24
C GLY A 46 -2.90 1.81 5.52
N LEU A 47 -2.11 1.76 4.45
CA LEU A 47 -0.67 1.60 4.48
C LEU A 47 -0.06 2.52 3.42
N ARG A 48 0.98 3.27 3.77
CA ARG A 48 1.77 4.12 2.87
C ARG A 48 3.23 3.76 2.96
N VAL A 49 3.90 3.70 1.82
CA VAL A 49 5.36 3.60 1.73
C VAL A 49 5.87 4.78 0.94
N THR A 50 6.81 5.52 1.53
CA THR A 50 7.50 6.64 0.90
C THR A 50 8.84 6.16 0.40
N VAL A 51 9.13 6.39 -0.88
CA VAL A 51 10.38 6.05 -1.55
C VAL A 51 10.86 7.30 -2.30
N PRO A 52 11.83 8.05 -1.75
CA PRO A 52 12.37 9.23 -2.41
C PRO A 52 12.95 8.90 -3.79
N GLY A 53 12.77 9.80 -4.76
CA GLY A 53 13.41 9.71 -6.07
C GLY A 53 12.75 8.75 -7.07
N ARG A 54 11.63 8.11 -6.72
CA ARG A 54 10.87 7.29 -7.67
C ARG A 54 10.14 8.17 -8.69
N THR A 55 10.14 7.78 -9.95
CA THR A 55 9.28 8.41 -10.95
C THR A 55 7.88 7.79 -10.99
N LEU A 56 6.88 8.59 -11.38
CA LEU A 56 5.51 8.09 -11.58
C LEU A 56 5.46 6.92 -12.59
N ARG A 57 6.30 6.95 -13.63
CA ARG A 57 6.37 5.90 -14.66
C ARG A 57 6.81 4.57 -14.08
N GLU A 58 7.85 4.57 -13.26
CA GLU A 58 8.33 3.37 -12.56
C GLU A 58 7.27 2.83 -11.61
N ALA A 59 6.60 3.72 -10.86
CA ALA A 59 5.53 3.35 -9.95
C ALA A 59 4.40 2.63 -10.70
N VAL A 60 3.85 3.25 -11.75
CA VAL A 60 2.71 2.72 -12.50
C VAL A 60 3.06 1.39 -13.20
N GLY A 61 4.31 1.21 -13.63
CA GLY A 61 4.77 -0.04 -14.24
C GLY A 61 4.91 -1.21 -13.27
N ALA A 62 5.36 -0.97 -12.04
CA ALA A 62 5.69 -2.02 -11.07
C ALA A 62 4.54 -2.37 -10.11
N LEU A 63 3.73 -1.37 -9.71
CA LEU A 63 2.70 -1.54 -8.68
C LEU A 63 1.61 -2.59 -9.01
N PRO A 64 1.09 -2.71 -10.25
CA PRO A 64 -0.01 -3.64 -10.55
C PRO A 64 0.31 -5.09 -10.16
N GLU A 65 1.49 -5.58 -10.58
CA GLU A 65 1.91 -6.95 -10.32
C GLU A 65 2.40 -7.12 -8.88
N ALA A 66 3.26 -6.20 -8.41
CA ALA A 66 3.92 -6.34 -7.12
C ALA A 66 2.94 -6.26 -5.95
N VAL A 67 1.98 -5.34 -6.01
CA VAL A 67 0.98 -5.15 -4.95
C VAL A 67 -0.24 -6.04 -5.17
N GLY A 68 -0.73 -6.17 -6.41
CA GLY A 68 -1.92 -6.98 -6.68
C GLY A 68 -1.76 -8.44 -6.27
N ARG A 69 -0.59 -9.04 -6.55
CA ARG A 69 -0.29 -10.41 -6.10
C ARG A 69 -0.26 -10.55 -4.57
N ALA A 70 0.17 -9.51 -3.86
CA ALA A 70 0.25 -9.51 -2.40
C ALA A 70 -1.12 -9.30 -1.74
N LEU A 71 -2.00 -8.53 -2.38
CA LEU A 71 -3.40 -8.35 -1.96
C LEU A 71 -4.30 -9.53 -2.34
N GLY A 72 -3.86 -10.38 -3.26
CA GLY A 72 -4.66 -11.47 -3.81
C GLY A 72 -5.66 -11.02 -4.88
N GLU A 73 -5.60 -9.76 -5.31
CA GLU A 73 -6.50 -9.16 -6.28
C GLU A 73 -5.71 -8.42 -7.38
N PRO A 74 -6.04 -8.58 -8.67
CA PRO A 74 -5.38 -7.83 -9.73
C PRO A 74 -5.66 -6.34 -9.58
N LEU A 75 -4.65 -5.50 -9.82
CA LEU A 75 -4.81 -4.05 -9.85
C LEU A 75 -4.73 -3.54 -11.29
N VAL A 76 -5.61 -2.62 -11.65
CA VAL A 76 -5.63 -1.97 -12.96
C VAL A 76 -5.46 -0.47 -12.77
N VAL A 77 -4.66 0.15 -13.61
CA VAL A 77 -4.50 1.61 -13.64
C VAL A 77 -5.81 2.23 -14.12
N THR A 78 -6.46 3.01 -13.27
CA THR A 78 -7.74 3.67 -13.59
C THR A 78 -7.58 5.15 -13.91
N GLU A 79 -6.54 5.79 -13.37
CA GLU A 79 -6.27 7.21 -13.60
C GLU A 79 -4.76 7.46 -13.59
N VAL A 80 -4.29 8.28 -14.54
CA VAL A 80 -2.91 8.81 -14.55
C VAL A 80 -3.00 10.31 -14.78
N ALA A 81 -2.53 11.08 -13.82
CA ALA A 81 -2.50 12.53 -13.87
C ALA A 81 -1.03 13.02 -13.87
N PRO A 82 -0.34 12.94 -15.02
CA PRO A 82 1.09 13.21 -15.09
C PRO A 82 1.46 14.65 -14.70
N VAL A 83 0.57 15.61 -14.96
CA VAL A 83 0.75 17.01 -14.56
C VAL A 83 0.70 17.18 -13.03
N LEU A 84 -0.08 16.33 -12.35
CA LEU A 84 -0.22 16.33 -10.89
C LEU A 84 0.74 15.33 -10.21
N GLY A 85 1.60 14.65 -10.98
CA GLY A 85 2.55 13.66 -10.46
C GLY A 85 1.90 12.38 -9.91
N GLY A 86 0.62 12.13 -10.19
CA GLY A 86 -0.15 11.09 -9.53
C GLY A 86 -0.71 10.00 -10.45
N ALA A 87 -0.97 8.82 -9.88
CA ALA A 87 -1.79 7.79 -10.50
C ALA A 87 -2.62 7.02 -9.47
N VAL A 88 -3.73 6.46 -9.93
CA VAL A 88 -4.65 5.63 -9.14
C VAL A 88 -4.81 4.30 -9.84
N LEU A 89 -4.61 3.22 -9.09
CA LEU A 89 -4.88 1.85 -9.47
C LEU A 89 -5.99 1.31 -8.60
N ARG A 90 -6.86 0.46 -9.15
CA ARG A 90 -7.96 -0.18 -8.42
C ARG A 90 -8.04 -1.66 -8.72
N SER A 91 -8.42 -2.44 -7.73
CA SER A 91 -8.90 -3.80 -8.00
C SER A 91 -10.32 -3.77 -8.56
N PRO A 92 -10.76 -4.84 -9.26
CA PRO A 92 -12.17 -4.99 -9.61
C PRO A 92 -13.05 -4.88 -8.37
N VAL A 93 -14.20 -4.21 -8.52
CA VAL A 93 -15.19 -4.13 -7.43
C VAL A 93 -15.78 -5.52 -7.20
N ASP A 94 -15.66 -6.02 -5.97
CA ASP A 94 -16.29 -7.26 -5.55
C ASP A 94 -17.81 -7.14 -5.69
N ARG A 95 -18.46 -8.15 -6.28
CA ARG A 95 -19.89 -8.08 -6.59
C ARG A 95 -20.79 -8.30 -5.37
N GLN A 96 -20.28 -8.94 -4.32
CA GLN A 96 -21.04 -9.22 -3.11
C GLN A 96 -20.93 -8.06 -2.13
N ASP A 97 -19.71 -7.68 -1.78
CA ASP A 97 -19.45 -6.69 -0.74
C ASP A 97 -19.33 -5.26 -1.28
N ARG A 98 -19.26 -5.09 -2.61
CA ARG A 98 -19.00 -3.82 -3.30
C ARG A 98 -17.69 -3.17 -2.86
N GLU A 99 -16.71 -3.99 -2.53
CA GLU A 99 -15.41 -3.54 -2.03
C GLU A 99 -14.33 -3.60 -3.10
N PHE A 100 -13.32 -2.75 -2.98
CA PHE A 100 -12.14 -2.77 -3.83
C PHE A 100 -10.93 -2.15 -3.11
N TYR A 101 -9.74 -2.57 -3.51
CA TYR A 101 -8.51 -1.91 -3.14
C TYR A 101 -8.25 -0.72 -4.06
N GLU A 102 -7.82 0.39 -3.47
CA GLU A 102 -7.30 1.54 -4.21
C GLU A 102 -5.84 1.75 -3.83
N VAL A 103 -4.96 1.73 -4.82
CA VAL A 103 -3.54 2.08 -4.68
C VAL A 103 -3.32 3.43 -5.33
N ARG A 104 -2.83 4.40 -4.56
CA ARG A 104 -2.46 5.73 -5.07
C ARG A 104 -0.95 5.88 -5.04
N THR A 105 -0.39 6.56 -6.02
CA THR A 105 1.03 6.92 -6.07
C THR A 105 1.17 8.37 -6.47
N ASP A 106 2.12 9.09 -5.87
CA ASP A 106 2.31 10.54 -6.01
C ASP A 106 3.74 10.94 -6.37
N GLY A 107 4.57 9.99 -6.81
CA GLY A 107 5.99 10.18 -7.11
C GLY A 107 6.89 10.20 -5.87
N GLU A 108 6.35 10.43 -4.68
CA GLU A 108 7.10 10.33 -3.42
C GLU A 108 6.85 9.01 -2.71
N GLY A 109 5.76 8.33 -3.05
CA GLY A 109 5.42 7.04 -2.48
C GLY A 109 4.17 6.44 -3.09
N ALA A 110 3.72 5.37 -2.46
CA ALA A 110 2.46 4.72 -2.78
C ALA A 110 1.70 4.34 -1.50
N SER A 111 0.38 4.44 -1.55
CA SER A 111 -0.52 4.05 -0.47
C SER A 111 -1.56 3.06 -0.96
N VAL A 112 -1.96 2.13 -0.09
CA VAL A 112 -3.08 1.22 -0.31
C VAL A 112 -4.14 1.43 0.76
N GLU A 113 -5.40 1.46 0.32
CA GLU A 113 -6.60 1.54 1.15
C GLU A 113 -7.65 0.57 0.58
N ARG A 114 -8.60 0.13 1.40
CA ARG A 114 -9.78 -0.62 0.94
C ARG A 114 -11.02 0.26 1.08
N TRP A 115 -11.87 0.22 0.05
CA TRP A 115 -13.06 1.04 -0.05
C TRP A 115 -14.27 0.15 -0.28
N ARG A 116 -15.41 0.55 0.28
CA ARG A 116 -16.74 -0.03 -0.02
C ARG A 116 -17.60 1.01 -0.72
N VAL A 117 -18.29 0.60 -1.78
CA VAL A 117 -19.25 1.45 -2.50
C VAL A 117 -20.63 1.30 -1.87
N GLY A 118 -21.13 2.40 -1.31
CA GLY A 118 -22.49 2.53 -0.76
C GLY A 118 -23.42 3.30 -1.70
N GLU A 119 -24.55 3.74 -1.16
CA GLU A 119 -25.52 4.61 -1.88
C GLU A 119 -25.04 6.07 -1.92
N GLU A 120 -24.42 6.55 -0.84
CA GLU A 120 -23.94 7.93 -0.69
C GLU A 120 -22.50 8.14 -1.21
N GLY A 121 -21.93 7.15 -1.91
CA GLY A 121 -20.58 7.21 -2.45
C GLY A 121 -19.72 6.05 -1.97
N ARG A 122 -18.54 6.36 -1.42
CA ARG A 122 -17.57 5.36 -0.97
C ARG A 122 -17.09 5.65 0.44
N GLU A 123 -16.96 4.60 1.23
CA GLU A 123 -16.39 4.65 2.57
C GLU A 123 -15.13 3.79 2.67
N ARG A 124 -14.20 4.19 3.54
CA ARG A 124 -13.02 3.37 3.82
C ARG A 124 -13.41 2.24 4.75
N VAL A 125 -13.02 1.02 4.39
CA VAL A 125 -13.23 -0.15 5.23
C VAL A 125 -11.90 -0.77 5.63
N PRO A 126 -11.82 -1.39 6.81
CA PRO A 126 -10.64 -2.15 7.18
C PRO A 126 -10.38 -3.31 6.24
N PHE A 127 -9.12 -3.73 6.17
CA PHE A 127 -8.73 -4.97 5.51
C PHE A 127 -7.68 -5.70 6.33
N THR A 128 -7.67 -7.02 6.23
CA THR A 128 -6.75 -7.86 6.99
C THR A 128 -5.75 -8.51 6.06
N LEU A 129 -4.47 -8.39 6.39
CA LEU A 129 -3.38 -9.07 5.71
C LEU A 129 -2.70 -10.04 6.67
N THR A 130 -2.25 -11.19 6.15
CA THR A 130 -1.27 -11.98 6.91
C THR A 130 0.02 -11.17 7.08
N ARG A 131 0.83 -11.44 8.10
CA ARG A 131 2.12 -10.74 8.27
C ARG A 131 3.04 -10.90 7.05
N LYS A 132 2.97 -12.07 6.42
CA LYS A 132 3.70 -12.38 5.18
C LYS A 132 3.24 -11.51 4.03
N ASP A 133 1.93 -11.36 3.84
CA ASP A 133 1.37 -10.56 2.76
C ASP A 133 1.55 -9.07 3.04
N LEU A 134 1.45 -8.61 4.28
CA LEU A 134 1.83 -7.27 4.69
C LEU A 134 3.27 -6.94 4.28
N GLY A 135 4.22 -7.83 4.60
CA GLY A 135 5.62 -7.66 4.19
C GLY A 135 5.80 -7.61 2.66
N ARG A 136 4.98 -8.36 1.91
CA ARG A 136 4.97 -8.31 0.44
C ARG A 136 4.36 -7.01 -0.10
N VAL A 137 3.27 -6.53 0.50
CA VAL A 137 2.65 -5.24 0.13
C VAL A 137 3.62 -4.10 0.40
N VAL A 138 4.27 -4.05 1.57
CA VAL A 138 5.29 -3.03 1.89
C VAL A 138 6.42 -3.05 0.85
N LYS A 139 6.93 -4.24 0.51
CA LYS A 139 7.96 -4.40 -0.52
C LYS A 139 7.46 -3.99 -1.91
N GLY A 140 6.23 -4.34 -2.27
CA GLY A 140 5.63 -4.01 -3.56
C GLY A 140 5.38 -2.51 -3.73
N LEU A 141 4.85 -1.85 -2.70
CA LEU A 141 4.74 -0.38 -2.67
C LEU A 141 6.13 0.25 -2.75
N GLY A 142 7.14 -0.39 -2.16
CA GLY A 142 8.55 0.00 -2.22
C GLY A 142 9.31 -0.34 -3.51
N ALA A 143 8.75 -1.14 -4.43
CA ALA A 143 9.42 -1.59 -5.66
C ALA A 143 9.36 -0.54 -6.80
N GLY A 144 10.53 -0.11 -7.30
CA GLY A 144 10.62 0.86 -8.41
C GLY A 144 11.65 1.98 -8.21
N GLY A 145 12.51 1.91 -7.19
CA GLY A 145 13.72 2.74 -7.11
C GLY A 145 14.93 1.87 -7.37
N GLY A 146 15.41 1.87 -8.61
CA GLY A 146 16.58 1.12 -9.08
C GLY A 146 17.32 1.93 -10.12
#